data_AF-A0A380TNF8-F1
#
_entry.id   AF-A0A380TNF8-F1
#
_cell.length_a   1.000
_cell.length_b   1.000
_cell.length_c   1.000
_cell.angle_alpha   90.00
_cell.angle_beta   90.00
_cell.angle_gamma   90.00
#
_symmetry.space_group_name_H-M   'P 1'
#
loop_
_entity.id
_entity.type
_entity.pdbx_description
1 polymer ?
#
loop_
_entity_poly.entity_id
_entity_poly.type
_entity_poly.pdbx_seq_one_letter_code
_entity_poly.pdbx_strand_id
1 'polypeptide(L)'
;MRKTVLFMTALLAGCTLNNGSSNPDVPVEPQVQLNVPKSIKHNGKIYKLKADRDLGTIARFVYLEGKDTLANWNSEIELLHDRNVEARSLTARAALRQKIYRNTGVEHFDLSEKNNALYSFVIYPPSQTQNNWQVNVARGEDVQGCGFVQYQYIVKVPKTHKLMNMGKVKLIGYLKKYAIDKEMTRLEKLAWKWTCELPAEKAQKK
;
A
#
# COMPACT_ATOMS: atom_id res chain seq x y z
N MET A 1 25.36 -2.76 58.91
CA MET A 1 25.63 -3.96 58.09
C MET A 1 25.60 -3.56 56.61
N ARG A 2 26.78 -3.41 56.01
CA ARG A 2 26.96 -3.16 54.56
C ARG A 2 26.79 -4.48 53.82
N LYS A 3 25.91 -4.52 52.81
CA LYS A 3 25.89 -5.64 51.84
C LYS A 3 26.66 -5.21 50.60
N THR A 4 27.88 -5.74 50.51
CA THR A 4 28.77 -5.70 49.35
C THR A 4 28.16 -6.54 48.24
N VAL A 5 27.99 -5.97 47.05
CA VAL A 5 27.74 -6.71 45.81
C VAL A 5 29.03 -6.67 45.01
N LEU A 6 29.65 -7.83 44.81
CA LEU A 6 30.82 -8.00 43.94
C LEU A 6 30.45 -8.86 42.73
N PHE A 7 30.97 -8.42 41.60
CA PHE A 7 30.84 -8.86 40.21
C PHE A 7 30.94 -10.38 39.94
N MET A 8 30.20 -10.82 38.91
CA MET A 8 30.73 -11.76 37.92
C MET A 8 30.29 -11.34 36.50
N THR A 9 31.22 -10.74 35.78
CA THR A 9 31.27 -10.73 34.32
C THR A 9 31.63 -12.12 33.83
N ALA A 10 30.75 -12.74 33.05
CA ALA A 10 31.09 -13.89 32.22
C ALA A 10 30.80 -13.53 30.76
N LEU A 11 31.89 -13.28 30.02
CA LEU A 11 31.93 -13.32 28.57
C LEU A 11 31.72 -14.75 28.12
N LEU A 12 30.67 -15.01 27.35
CA LEU A 12 30.60 -16.14 26.44
C LEU A 12 30.30 -15.61 25.04
N ALA A 13 31.36 -15.60 24.24
CA ALA A 13 31.32 -15.46 22.80
C ALA A 13 30.67 -16.71 22.18
N GLY A 14 29.87 -16.51 21.13
CA GLY A 14 29.26 -17.60 20.37
C GLY A 14 28.27 -17.14 19.31
N CYS A 15 28.81 -16.55 18.22
CA CYS A 15 28.39 -16.57 16.80
C CYS A 15 26.96 -17.03 16.44
N THR A 16 26.15 -16.36 15.61
CA THR A 16 26.44 -15.60 14.39
C THR A 16 25.40 -14.49 14.19
N LEU A 17 25.83 -13.23 14.21
CA LEU A 17 25.12 -12.17 13.50
C LEU A 17 25.53 -12.32 12.03
N ASN A 18 24.60 -12.79 11.19
CA ASN A 18 24.74 -12.63 9.75
C ASN A 18 24.52 -11.14 9.44
N ASN A 19 25.55 -10.33 9.72
CA ASN A 19 25.75 -9.08 9.03
C ASN A 19 25.80 -9.44 7.55
N GLY A 20 24.81 -8.97 6.79
CA GLY A 20 24.90 -8.95 5.34
C GLY A 20 26.17 -8.20 4.97
N SER A 21 27.22 -8.95 4.68
CA SER A 21 28.41 -8.47 4.03
C SER A 21 27.96 -7.89 2.70
N SER A 22 27.86 -6.57 2.59
CA SER A 22 27.78 -5.89 1.31
C SER A 22 29.13 -6.07 0.65
N ASN A 23 29.30 -7.19 -0.06
CA ASN A 23 30.37 -7.36 -1.03
C ASN A 23 30.21 -6.19 -2.03
N PRO A 24 31.18 -5.28 -2.15
CA PRO A 24 31.06 -4.12 -3.02
C PRO A 24 31.09 -4.48 -4.53
N ASP A 25 31.34 -5.76 -4.84
CA ASP A 25 31.53 -6.28 -6.20
C ASP A 25 30.36 -7.12 -6.74
N VAL A 26 29.19 -7.12 -6.08
CA VAL A 26 27.97 -7.65 -6.72
C VAL A 26 27.29 -6.51 -7.45
N PRO A 27 27.21 -6.52 -8.80
CA PRO A 27 26.42 -5.54 -9.53
C PRO A 27 24.99 -5.61 -9.00
N VAL A 28 24.48 -4.51 -8.44
CA VAL A 28 23.06 -4.39 -8.16
C VAL A 28 22.37 -4.44 -9.52
N GLU A 29 21.74 -5.57 -9.85
CA GLU A 29 21.03 -5.73 -11.11
C GLU A 29 20.05 -4.56 -11.28
N PRO A 30 19.98 -3.94 -12.47
CA PRO A 30 19.06 -2.85 -12.74
C PRO A 30 17.62 -3.31 -12.46
N GLN A 31 17.06 -2.85 -11.35
CA GLN A 31 15.71 -3.25 -10.96
C GLN A 31 14.69 -2.50 -11.80
N VAL A 32 13.84 -3.25 -12.49
CA VAL A 32 12.74 -2.71 -13.28
C VAL A 32 11.90 -1.74 -12.45
N GLN A 33 11.57 -0.58 -13.04
CA GLN A 33 10.83 0.51 -12.40
C GLN A 33 9.51 0.75 -13.13
N LEU A 34 8.42 0.88 -12.37
CA LEU A 34 7.13 1.30 -12.91
C LEU A 34 7.24 2.70 -13.52
N ASN A 35 6.79 2.88 -14.77
CA ASN A 35 6.66 4.20 -15.36
C ASN A 35 5.47 4.92 -14.73
N VAL A 36 5.75 5.68 -13.67
CA VAL A 36 4.75 6.39 -12.88
C VAL A 36 4.55 7.82 -13.41
N PRO A 37 3.31 8.24 -13.69
CA PRO A 37 3.06 9.60 -14.15
C PRO A 37 3.26 10.60 -13.01
N LYS A 38 3.59 11.86 -13.32
CA LYS A 38 3.63 12.95 -12.31
C LYS A 38 2.25 13.34 -11.79
N SER A 39 1.19 13.00 -12.53
CA SER A 39 -0.18 13.26 -12.14
C SER A 39 -1.16 12.23 -12.71
N ILE A 40 -2.21 11.95 -11.97
CA ILE A 40 -3.30 11.04 -12.34
C ILE A 40 -4.60 11.82 -12.35
N LYS A 41 -5.38 11.67 -13.43
CA LYS A 41 -6.76 12.18 -13.47
C LYS A 41 -7.71 11.10 -12.98
N HIS A 42 -8.45 11.38 -11.92
CA HIS A 42 -9.39 10.43 -11.32
C HIS A 42 -10.69 11.14 -10.93
N ASN A 43 -11.83 10.60 -11.37
CA ASN A 43 -13.15 11.15 -11.05
C ASN A 43 -13.28 12.69 -11.25
N GLY A 44 -12.75 13.19 -12.38
CA GLY A 44 -12.77 14.62 -12.72
C GLY A 44 -11.75 15.49 -11.99
N LYS A 45 -10.95 14.92 -11.07
CA LYS A 45 -9.92 15.60 -10.28
C LYS A 45 -8.52 15.23 -10.76
N ILE A 46 -7.54 16.07 -10.43
CA ILE A 46 -6.12 15.84 -10.73
C ILE A 46 -5.37 15.62 -9.41
N TYR A 47 -4.75 14.46 -9.29
CA TYR A 47 -3.88 14.08 -8.19
C TYR A 47 -2.44 14.18 -8.65
N LYS A 48 -1.57 14.82 -7.86
CA LYS A 48 -0.15 15.01 -8.17
C LYS A 48 0.68 14.11 -7.28
N LEU A 49 1.76 13.54 -7.82
CA LEU A 49 2.72 12.75 -7.05
C LEU A 49 3.32 13.62 -5.93
N LYS A 50 3.25 13.13 -4.69
CA LYS A 50 3.74 13.84 -3.49
C LYS A 50 4.83 13.08 -2.74
N ALA A 51 4.83 11.75 -2.85
CA ALA A 51 5.86 10.92 -2.29
C ALA A 51 6.04 9.66 -3.12
N ASP A 52 7.28 9.24 -3.25
CA ASP A 52 7.70 7.95 -3.72
C ASP A 52 8.60 7.29 -2.67
N ARG A 53 8.47 5.97 -2.52
CA ARG A 53 9.33 5.19 -1.64
C ARG A 53 9.57 3.85 -2.27
N ASP A 54 10.81 3.61 -2.66
CA ASP A 54 11.27 2.30 -3.13
C ASP A 54 11.96 1.55 -1.98
N LEU A 55 11.49 0.35 -1.69
CA LEU A 55 12.00 -0.56 -0.66
C LEU A 55 12.69 -1.78 -1.29
N GLY A 56 13.05 -1.72 -2.57
CA GLY A 56 13.76 -2.77 -3.30
C GLY A 56 12.81 -3.81 -3.90
N THR A 57 12.03 -4.55 -3.12
CA THR A 57 11.04 -5.50 -3.70
C THR A 57 9.70 -4.85 -3.98
N ILE A 58 9.41 -3.74 -3.29
CA ILE A 58 8.15 -3.00 -3.36
C ILE A 58 8.46 -1.51 -3.46
N ALA A 59 7.79 -0.81 -4.38
CA ALA A 59 7.74 0.64 -4.43
C ALA A 59 6.31 1.15 -4.22
N ARG A 60 6.18 2.29 -3.53
CA ARG A 60 4.89 2.95 -3.24
C ARG A 60 4.93 4.40 -3.69
N PHE A 61 3.89 4.81 -4.40
CA PHE A 61 3.75 6.17 -4.94
C PHE A 61 2.43 6.76 -4.45
N VAL A 62 2.49 7.94 -3.86
CA VAL A 62 1.35 8.61 -3.22
C VAL A 62 1.01 9.87 -3.99
N TYR A 63 -0.24 9.96 -4.42
CA TYR A 63 -0.78 11.08 -5.16
C TYR A 63 -1.91 11.77 -4.39
N LEU A 64 -1.83 13.09 -4.26
CA LEU A 64 -2.81 13.89 -3.52
C LEU A 64 -3.41 15.01 -4.39
N GLU A 65 -4.62 15.43 -4.04
CA GLU A 65 -5.35 16.49 -4.75
C GLU A 65 -4.89 17.89 -4.32
N GLY A 66 -4.71 18.80 -5.29
CA GLY A 66 -4.60 20.24 -5.02
C GLY A 66 -3.59 20.63 -3.94
N LYS A 67 -4.10 21.14 -2.81
CA LYS A 67 -3.34 21.63 -1.65
C LYS A 67 -3.15 20.59 -0.55
N ASP A 68 -3.63 19.36 -0.73
CA ASP A 68 -3.48 18.30 0.26
C ASP A 68 -1.99 17.96 0.47
N THR A 69 -1.67 17.56 1.70
CA THR A 69 -0.33 17.16 2.14
C THR A 69 -0.39 15.75 2.72
N LEU A 70 0.77 15.09 2.89
CA LEU A 70 0.83 13.74 3.47
C LEU A 70 0.22 13.67 4.89
N ALA A 71 0.27 14.77 5.64
CA ALA A 71 -0.34 14.87 6.96
C ALA A 71 -1.84 15.24 6.91
N ASN A 72 -2.26 16.01 5.90
CA ASN A 72 -3.63 16.52 5.79
C ASN A 72 -4.17 16.34 4.37
N TRP A 73 -5.00 15.31 4.20
CA TRP A 73 -5.63 14.95 2.93
C TRP A 73 -7.01 14.34 3.15
N ASN A 74 -7.89 14.49 2.15
CA ASN A 74 -9.24 13.91 2.16
C ASN A 74 -9.39 12.72 1.21
N SER A 75 -8.64 12.73 0.10
CA SER A 75 -8.53 11.59 -0.79
C SER A 75 -7.10 11.42 -1.29
N GLU A 76 -6.72 10.17 -1.55
CA GLU A 76 -5.39 9.76 -1.99
C GLU A 76 -5.54 8.72 -3.09
N ILE A 77 -4.62 8.73 -4.05
CA ILE A 77 -4.36 7.58 -4.91
C ILE A 77 -3.00 7.03 -4.53
N GLU A 78 -2.95 5.73 -4.28
CA GLU A 78 -1.73 4.99 -4.08
C GLU A 78 -1.51 4.06 -5.27
N LEU A 79 -0.32 4.13 -5.87
CA LEU A 79 0.20 3.06 -6.71
C LEU A 79 1.19 2.23 -5.89
N LEU A 80 0.95 0.92 -5.86
CA LEU A 80 1.87 -0.06 -5.31
C LEU A 80 2.47 -0.84 -6.47
N HIS A 81 3.79 -0.87 -6.55
CA HIS A 81 4.55 -1.71 -7.45
C HIS A 81 5.24 -2.79 -6.63
N ASP A 82 4.77 -4.02 -6.73
CA ASP A 82 5.43 -5.19 -6.18
C ASP A 82 6.11 -5.93 -7.32
N ARG A 83 7.45 -5.96 -7.31
CA ARG A 83 8.25 -6.60 -8.37
C ARG A 83 8.04 -8.11 -8.44
N ASN A 84 7.30 -8.67 -7.49
CA ASN A 84 6.87 -10.06 -7.43
C ASN A 84 8.04 -11.05 -7.46
N VAL A 85 9.11 -10.74 -6.74
CA VAL A 85 10.32 -11.59 -6.65
C VAL A 85 10.02 -13.00 -6.15
N GLU A 86 8.92 -13.17 -5.40
CA GLU A 86 8.46 -14.47 -4.90
C GLU A 86 7.44 -15.17 -5.82
N ALA A 87 7.19 -14.63 -7.02
CA ALA A 87 6.27 -15.19 -8.02
C ALA A 87 4.88 -15.55 -7.46
N ARG A 88 4.35 -14.71 -6.57
CA ARG A 88 3.03 -14.90 -5.95
C ARG A 88 1.92 -14.66 -6.97
N SER A 89 1.00 -15.60 -7.07
CA SER A 89 -0.26 -15.47 -7.82
C SER A 89 -1.24 -14.50 -7.15
N LEU A 90 -2.25 -14.04 -7.89
CA LEU A 90 -3.34 -13.21 -7.37
C LEU A 90 -4.07 -13.88 -6.20
N THR A 91 -4.35 -15.19 -6.30
CA THR A 91 -4.98 -15.96 -5.22
C THR A 91 -4.11 -15.99 -3.96
N ALA A 92 -2.81 -16.21 -4.09
CA ALA A 92 -1.88 -16.21 -2.95
C ALA A 92 -1.78 -14.82 -2.29
N ARG A 93 -1.78 -13.75 -3.12
CA ARG A 93 -1.82 -12.35 -2.66
C ARG A 93 -3.10 -12.07 -1.88
N ALA A 94 -4.25 -12.49 -2.39
CA ALA A 94 -5.54 -12.34 -1.73
C ALA A 94 -5.57 -13.05 -0.38
N ALA A 95 -5.10 -14.31 -0.32
CA ALA A 95 -5.04 -15.10 0.91
C ALA A 95 -4.12 -14.47 1.97
N LEU A 96 -2.94 -13.99 1.56
CA LEU A 96 -2.02 -13.30 2.47
C LEU A 96 -2.66 -12.03 3.04
N ARG A 97 -3.26 -11.19 2.18
CA ARG A 97 -3.90 -9.94 2.62
C ARG A 97 -5.11 -10.21 3.51
N GLN A 98 -5.91 -11.23 3.21
CA GLN A 98 -7.00 -11.67 4.07
C GLN A 98 -6.51 -12.11 5.45
N LYS A 99 -5.41 -12.88 5.52
CA LYS A 99 -4.77 -13.27 6.78
C LYS A 99 -4.32 -12.05 7.57
N ILE A 100 -3.67 -11.07 6.93
CA ILE A 100 -3.25 -9.82 7.56
C ILE A 100 -4.45 -9.05 8.12
N TYR A 101 -5.49 -8.84 7.33
CA TYR A 101 -6.69 -8.11 7.77
C TYR A 101 -7.39 -8.76 8.96
N ARG A 102 -7.52 -10.09 8.96
CA ARG A 102 -8.05 -10.82 10.13
C ARG A 102 -7.17 -10.65 11.36
N ASN A 103 -5.85 -10.78 11.20
CA ASN A 103 -4.89 -10.66 12.30
C ASN A 103 -4.79 -9.24 12.87
N THR A 104 -5.11 -8.21 12.08
CA THR A 104 -5.08 -6.81 12.51
C THR A 104 -6.46 -6.26 12.90
N GLY A 105 -7.48 -7.13 13.00
CA GLY A 105 -8.81 -6.75 13.48
C GLY A 105 -9.65 -5.95 12.48
N VAL A 106 -9.34 -6.03 11.18
CA VAL A 106 -10.17 -5.42 10.15
C VAL A 106 -11.46 -6.22 10.00
N GLU A 107 -12.58 -5.58 10.28
CA GLU A 107 -13.90 -6.26 10.28
C GLU A 107 -14.59 -6.27 8.91
N HIS A 108 -14.31 -5.28 8.05
CA HIS A 108 -15.09 -5.02 6.84
C HIS A 108 -14.18 -4.89 5.63
N PHE A 109 -14.02 -5.99 4.90
CA PHE A 109 -13.21 -6.04 3.69
C PHE A 109 -13.73 -7.12 2.74
N ASP A 110 -13.34 -7.03 1.47
CA ASP A 110 -13.51 -8.09 0.48
C ASP A 110 -12.29 -8.13 -0.44
N LEU A 111 -11.94 -9.32 -0.91
CA LEU A 111 -10.93 -9.53 -1.93
C LEU A 111 -11.47 -10.54 -2.93
N SER A 112 -11.55 -10.15 -4.18
CA SER A 112 -12.10 -10.97 -5.25
C SER A 112 -11.24 -10.90 -6.49
N GLU A 113 -10.99 -12.06 -7.07
CA GLU A 113 -10.32 -12.17 -8.36
C GLU A 113 -11.37 -12.16 -9.47
N LYS A 114 -11.18 -11.31 -10.47
CA LYS A 114 -12.06 -11.20 -11.64
C LYS A 114 -11.24 -10.69 -12.82
N ASN A 115 -11.41 -11.30 -13.99
CA ASN A 115 -10.78 -10.87 -15.24
C ASN A 115 -9.26 -10.70 -15.12
N ASN A 116 -8.57 -11.65 -14.48
CA ASN A 116 -7.12 -11.61 -14.23
C ASN A 116 -6.64 -10.39 -13.42
N ALA A 117 -7.54 -9.86 -12.58
CA ALA A 117 -7.26 -8.76 -11.67
C ALA A 117 -7.75 -9.09 -10.26
N LEU A 118 -7.02 -8.60 -9.26
CA LEU A 118 -7.43 -8.62 -7.86
C LEU A 118 -8.13 -7.30 -7.52
N TYR A 119 -9.43 -7.38 -7.27
CA TYR A 119 -10.22 -6.28 -6.72
C TYR A 119 -10.30 -6.43 -5.21
N SER A 120 -10.27 -5.31 -4.50
CA SER A 120 -10.47 -5.34 -3.05
C SER A 120 -11.05 -4.04 -2.52
N PHE A 121 -11.74 -4.14 -1.39
CA PHE A 121 -12.03 -2.99 -0.56
C PHE A 121 -11.74 -3.29 0.90
N VAL A 122 -11.50 -2.24 1.67
CA VAL A 122 -11.47 -2.30 3.13
C VAL A 122 -12.06 -1.01 3.71
N ILE A 123 -12.81 -1.16 4.80
CA ILE A 123 -13.34 -0.06 5.61
C ILE A 123 -12.64 -0.09 6.96
N TYR A 124 -11.92 0.98 7.26
CA TYR A 124 -11.36 1.22 8.59
C TYR A 124 -12.27 2.17 9.37
N PRO A 125 -12.67 1.81 10.61
CA PRO A 125 -13.39 2.71 11.49
C PRO A 125 -12.47 3.83 11.99
N PRO A 126 -13.06 4.95 12.46
CA PRO A 126 -12.31 5.96 13.20
C PRO A 126 -11.55 5.35 14.38
N SER A 127 -10.33 5.85 14.62
CA SER A 127 -9.45 5.50 15.73
C SER A 127 -8.96 6.76 16.45
N GLN A 128 -8.13 6.59 17.50
CA GLN A 128 -7.54 7.72 18.23
C GLN A 128 -6.65 8.61 17.33
N THR A 129 -6.03 8.03 16.31
CA THR A 129 -5.13 8.73 15.39
C THR A 129 -5.78 9.06 14.04
N GLN A 130 -6.98 8.53 13.76
CA GLN A 130 -7.74 8.77 12.53
C GLN A 130 -9.20 9.05 12.87
N ASN A 131 -9.61 10.32 12.86
CA ASN A 131 -10.96 10.71 13.28
C ASN A 131 -12.06 10.34 12.27
N ASN A 132 -11.69 10.00 11.04
CA ASN A 132 -12.62 9.72 9.95
C ASN A 132 -12.71 8.23 9.67
N TRP A 133 -13.82 7.80 9.08
CA TRP A 133 -13.86 6.51 8.42
C TRP A 133 -12.92 6.55 7.23
N GLN A 134 -12.19 5.49 6.97
CA GLN A 134 -11.34 5.39 5.77
C GLN A 134 -11.81 4.22 4.92
N VAL A 135 -12.05 4.48 3.64
CA VAL A 135 -12.43 3.47 2.67
C VAL A 135 -11.33 3.40 1.62
N ASN A 136 -10.76 2.21 1.46
CA ASN A 136 -9.81 1.93 0.40
C ASN A 136 -10.48 1.00 -0.60
N VAL A 137 -10.32 1.29 -1.89
CA VAL A 137 -10.81 0.46 -2.99
C VAL A 137 -9.67 0.31 -3.99
N ALA A 138 -9.36 -0.92 -4.37
CA ALA A 138 -8.21 -1.21 -5.20
C ALA A 138 -8.51 -2.20 -6.31
N ARG A 139 -7.75 -2.05 -7.40
CA ARG A 139 -7.59 -3.02 -8.49
C ARG A 139 -6.09 -3.23 -8.66
N GLY A 140 -5.66 -4.48 -8.78
CA GLY A 140 -4.28 -4.78 -9.13
C GLY A 140 -4.17 -5.96 -10.07
N GLU A 141 -3.13 -5.96 -10.89
CA GLU A 141 -2.89 -6.95 -11.94
C GLU A 141 -1.40 -7.22 -12.05
N ASP A 142 -1.07 -8.42 -12.53
CA ASP A 142 0.27 -8.70 -13.00
C ASP A 142 0.49 -8.00 -14.34
N VAL A 143 1.57 -7.22 -14.42
CA VAL A 143 2.01 -6.48 -15.59
C VAL A 143 3.30 -7.12 -16.08
N GLN A 144 3.33 -7.48 -17.37
CA GLN A 144 4.47 -8.17 -17.97
C GLN A 144 5.76 -7.35 -17.78
N GLY A 145 6.81 -8.00 -17.27
CA GLY A 145 8.09 -7.36 -16.97
C GLY A 145 8.09 -6.50 -15.70
N CYS A 146 6.94 -6.22 -15.09
CA CYS A 146 6.83 -5.38 -13.89
C CYS A 146 6.62 -6.16 -12.60
N GLY A 147 6.03 -7.36 -12.65
CA GLY A 147 5.42 -7.98 -11.48
C GLY A 147 3.99 -7.47 -11.26
N PHE A 148 3.58 -7.31 -10.01
CA PHE A 148 2.22 -6.91 -9.64
C PHE A 148 2.12 -5.40 -9.42
N VAL A 149 1.16 -4.76 -10.09
CA VAL A 149 0.85 -3.33 -9.92
C VAL A 149 -0.55 -3.20 -9.34
N GLN A 150 -0.72 -2.37 -8.32
CA GLN A 150 -2.03 -2.07 -7.74
C GLN A 150 -2.28 -0.58 -7.72
N TYR A 151 -3.46 -0.20 -8.22
CA TYR A 151 -4.05 1.11 -8.08
C TYR A 151 -5.06 1.09 -6.94
N GLN A 152 -4.89 1.97 -5.96
CA GLN A 152 -5.80 2.09 -4.82
C GLN A 152 -6.28 3.53 -4.68
N TYR A 153 -7.59 3.73 -4.72
CA TYR A 153 -8.23 4.97 -4.31
C TYR A 153 -8.61 4.90 -2.84
N ILE A 154 -8.23 5.93 -2.08
CA ILE A 154 -8.48 6.05 -0.65
C ILE A 154 -9.27 7.32 -0.40
N VAL A 155 -10.33 7.21 0.40
CA VAL A 155 -11.13 8.38 0.80
C VAL A 155 -11.43 8.36 2.30
N LYS A 156 -11.29 9.52 2.93
CA LYS A 156 -11.75 9.76 4.30
C LYS A 156 -13.19 10.24 4.27
N VAL A 157 -14.07 9.53 4.98
CA VAL A 157 -15.47 9.91 5.16
C VAL A 157 -15.64 10.48 6.56
N PRO A 158 -15.99 11.79 6.69
CA PRO A 158 -16.07 12.43 7.99
C PRO A 158 -17.08 11.79 8.93
N LYS A 159 -16.72 11.71 10.23
CA LYS A 159 -17.60 11.22 11.29
C LYS A 159 -18.68 12.24 11.65
N THR A 160 -19.63 12.47 10.75
CA THR A 160 -20.73 13.45 10.97
C THR A 160 -21.78 12.91 11.95
N HIS A 161 -22.53 13.81 12.61
CA HIS A 161 -23.64 13.45 13.50
C HIS A 161 -24.65 12.52 12.82
N LYS A 162 -24.97 12.78 11.55
CA LYS A 162 -25.86 11.93 10.74
C LYS A 162 -25.35 10.48 10.64
N LEU A 163 -24.05 10.29 10.39
CA LEU A 163 -23.46 8.96 10.28
C LEU A 163 -23.36 8.26 11.63
N MET A 164 -23.07 9.02 12.70
CA MET A 164 -22.99 8.47 14.05
C MET A 164 -24.33 8.00 14.61
N ASN A 165 -25.43 8.59 14.15
CA ASN A 165 -26.77 8.16 14.52
C ASN A 165 -27.29 7.01 13.65
N MET A 166 -26.50 6.53 12.67
CA MET A 166 -26.84 5.29 11.96
C MET A 166 -26.40 4.08 12.78
N GLY A 167 -27.28 3.09 12.92
CA GLY A 167 -26.87 1.77 13.41
C GLY A 167 -25.77 1.15 12.51
N LYS A 168 -24.89 0.33 13.09
CA LYS A 168 -23.69 -0.21 12.44
C LYS A 168 -23.96 -0.79 11.04
N VAL A 169 -24.96 -1.66 10.91
CA VAL A 169 -25.33 -2.29 9.61
C VAL A 169 -25.68 -1.24 8.56
N LYS A 170 -26.48 -0.24 8.91
CA LYS A 170 -26.89 0.84 8.01
C LYS A 170 -25.70 1.72 7.61
N LEU A 171 -24.79 2.00 8.55
CA LEU A 171 -23.58 2.78 8.30
C LEU A 171 -22.65 2.07 7.30
N ILE A 172 -22.38 0.78 7.50
CA ILE A 172 -21.55 0.00 6.58
C ILE A 172 -22.20 -0.11 5.20
N GLY A 173 -23.51 -0.35 5.14
CA GLY A 173 -24.27 -0.34 3.88
C GLY A 173 -24.19 1.01 3.16
N TYR A 174 -24.23 2.12 3.90
CA TYR A 174 -23.99 3.45 3.34
C TYR A 174 -22.58 3.58 2.77
N LEU A 175 -21.52 3.26 3.53
CA LEU A 175 -20.14 3.37 3.04
C LEU A 175 -19.91 2.50 1.79
N LYS A 176 -20.51 1.31 1.75
CA LYS A 176 -20.49 0.43 0.58
C LYS A 176 -21.11 1.09 -0.65
N LYS A 177 -22.36 1.53 -0.54
CA LYS A 177 -23.08 2.14 -1.68
C LYS A 177 -22.46 3.45 -2.16
N TYR A 178 -21.98 4.29 -1.23
CA TYR A 178 -21.55 5.65 -1.56
C TYR A 178 -20.09 5.77 -1.96
N ALA A 179 -19.21 4.91 -1.43
CA ALA A 179 -17.79 4.92 -1.76
C ALA A 179 -17.39 3.67 -2.56
N ILE A 180 -17.64 2.48 -2.02
CA ILE A 180 -17.09 1.23 -2.57
C ILE A 180 -17.67 0.89 -3.94
N ASP A 181 -18.99 0.74 -4.05
CA ASP A 181 -19.62 0.25 -5.29
C ASP A 181 -19.38 1.22 -6.46
N LYS A 182 -19.41 2.53 -6.16
CA LYS A 182 -19.09 3.57 -7.15
C LYS A 182 -17.64 3.47 -7.62
N GLU A 183 -16.71 3.29 -6.69
CA GLU A 183 -15.30 3.24 -7.02
C GLU A 183 -14.91 1.93 -7.71
N MET A 184 -15.46 0.80 -7.29
CA MET A 184 -15.30 -0.47 -7.99
C MET A 184 -15.72 -0.36 -9.46
N THR A 185 -16.91 0.21 -9.71
CA THR A 185 -17.39 0.44 -11.09
C THR A 185 -16.43 1.32 -11.90
N ARG A 186 -15.77 2.31 -11.27
CA ARG A 186 -14.77 3.14 -11.95
C ARG A 186 -13.49 2.35 -12.24
N LEU A 187 -12.98 1.61 -11.26
CA LEU A 187 -11.76 0.82 -11.41
C LEU A 187 -11.93 -0.29 -12.45
N GLU A 188 -13.11 -0.90 -12.58
CA GLU A 188 -13.41 -1.84 -13.66
C GLU A 188 -13.29 -1.22 -15.06
N LYS A 189 -13.66 0.06 -15.20
CA LYS A 189 -13.61 0.82 -16.47
C LYS A 189 -12.28 1.54 -16.70
N LEU A 190 -11.40 1.57 -15.70
CA LEU A 190 -10.11 2.23 -15.80
C LEU A 190 -9.26 1.51 -16.84
N ALA A 191 -8.75 2.28 -17.82
CA ALA A 191 -7.82 1.74 -18.80
C ALA A 191 -6.51 1.37 -18.11
N TRP A 192 -6.15 0.09 -18.14
CA TRP A 192 -4.97 -0.43 -17.48
C TRP A 192 -3.76 -0.33 -18.42
N LYS A 193 -2.96 0.72 -18.27
CA LYS A 193 -1.84 1.07 -19.17
C LYS A 193 -0.53 1.25 -18.42
N TRP A 194 -0.28 0.40 -17.43
CA TRP A 194 0.97 0.42 -16.69
C TRP A 194 2.06 -0.34 -17.45
N THR A 195 3.26 0.22 -17.47
CA THR A 195 4.44 -0.37 -18.09
C THR A 195 5.64 -0.11 -17.19
N CYS A 196 6.70 -0.90 -17.36
CA CYS A 196 7.94 -0.67 -16.65
C CYS A 196 9.10 -0.51 -17.61
N GLU A 197 10.12 0.18 -17.12
CA GLU A 197 11.35 0.47 -17.83
C GLU A 197 12.53 0.03 -16.96
N LEU A 198 13.63 -0.34 -17.61
CA LEU A 198 14.89 -0.46 -16.90
C LEU A 198 15.32 0.95 -16.44
N PRO A 199 15.84 1.09 -15.22
CA PRO A 199 16.32 2.37 -14.74
C PRO A 199 17.44 2.82 -15.68
N ALA A 200 17.38 4.06 -16.15
CA ALA A 200 18.44 4.63 -16.96
C ALA A 200 19.77 4.46 -16.20
N GLU A 201 20.79 3.89 -16.86
CA GLU A 201 22.15 3.90 -16.32
C GLU A 201 22.46 5.36 -15.95
N LYS A 202 22.62 5.62 -14.65
CA LYS A 202 23.14 6.91 -14.22
C LYS A 202 24.54 6.97 -14.79
N ALA A 203 24.71 7.71 -15.89
CA ALA A 203 25.99 8.01 -16.48
C ALA A 203 26.91 8.48 -15.35
N GLN A 204 27.86 7.63 -14.97
CA GLN A 204 28.92 7.98 -14.06
C GLN A 204 29.68 9.12 -14.74
N LYS A 205 29.41 10.36 -14.31
CA LYS A 205 30.26 11.49 -14.65
C LYS A 205 31.63 11.16 -14.07
N LYS A 206 32.54 10.74 -14.96
CA LYS A 206 33.97 10.74 -14.72
C LYS A 206 34.46 12.17 -14.47
#